data_AF-A0A2D6SQB8-F1
#
_entry.id   AF-A0A2D6SQB8-F1
#
_cell.length_a   1.000
_cell.length_b   1.000
_cell.length_c   1.000
_cell.angle_alpha   90.00
_cell.angle_beta   90.00
_cell.angle_gamma   90.00
#
_symmetry.space_group_name_H-M   'P 1'
#
loop_
_entity.id
_entity.type
_entity.pdbx_description
1 polymer ?
#
loop_
_entity_poly.entity_id
_entity_poly.type
_entity_poly.pdbx_seq_one_letter_code
_entity_poly.pdbx_strand_id
1 'polypeptide(L)'
;MKAASNAMSIDNNGNAILRGTLVQNQDPINPAPDQDEFVMKDSLGDVVALVRLQNGNMFISGNLFESQPSLIPPASDDFVIINSDGEVISYIDESGNFYLRGSLTQNGNP
;
A
#
# COMPACT_ATOMS: atom_id res chain seq x y z
N MET A 1 16.12 -23.67 1.50
CA MET A 1 15.05 -22.74 1.09
C MET A 1 15.12 -21.54 2.02
N LYS A 2 15.33 -20.32 1.50
CA LYS A 2 15.22 -19.10 2.30
C LYS A 2 13.73 -18.90 2.56
N ALA A 3 13.32 -18.77 3.83
CA ALA A 3 11.93 -18.44 4.13
C ALA A 3 11.57 -17.14 3.39
N ALA A 4 10.46 -17.13 2.66
CA ALA A 4 9.95 -15.90 2.08
C ALA A 4 9.61 -14.95 3.24
N SER A 5 10.16 -13.75 3.22
CA SER A 5 9.82 -12.69 4.17
C SER A 5 8.79 -11.80 3.51
N ASN A 6 7.65 -11.59 4.18
CA ASN A 6 6.63 -10.66 3.73
C ASN A 6 7.26 -9.26 3.57
N ALA A 7 6.87 -8.53 2.52
CA ALA A 7 7.24 -7.12 2.36
C ALA A 7 6.31 -6.22 3.19
N MET A 8 5.04 -6.61 3.29
CA MET A 8 3.99 -5.88 3.99
C MET A 8 2.93 -6.86 4.51
N SER A 9 2.30 -6.53 5.63
CA SER A 9 1.08 -7.16 6.11
C SER A 9 0.08 -6.12 6.58
N ILE A 10 -1.22 -6.44 6.49
CA ILE A 10 -2.32 -5.61 6.98
C ILE A 10 -3.26 -6.52 7.78
N ASP A 11 -3.59 -6.13 9.01
CA ASP A 11 -4.47 -6.91 9.89
C ASP A 11 -5.96 -6.57 9.70
N ASN A 12 -6.85 -7.28 10.43
CA ASN A 12 -8.31 -7.09 10.35
C ASN A 12 -8.79 -5.70 10.82
N ASN A 13 -7.93 -4.93 11.51
CA ASN A 13 -8.22 -3.58 11.98
C ASN A 13 -7.65 -2.50 11.04
N GLY A 14 -6.93 -2.90 9.98
CA GLY A 14 -6.27 -1.99 9.06
C GLY A 14 -4.95 -1.44 9.57
N ASN A 15 -4.29 -2.09 10.55
CA ASN A 15 -2.92 -1.77 10.88
C ASN A 15 -2.01 -2.40 9.83
N ALA A 16 -1.13 -1.59 9.24
CA ALA A 16 -0.16 -2.02 8.27
C ALA A 16 1.23 -2.15 8.92
N ILE A 17 1.96 -3.20 8.57
CA ILE A 17 3.38 -3.33 8.88
C ILE A 17 4.12 -3.40 7.56
N LEU A 18 5.10 -2.52 7.39
CA LEU A 18 5.99 -2.51 6.25
C LEU A 18 7.40 -2.86 6.72
N ARG A 19 8.04 -3.82 6.02
CA ARG A 19 9.43 -4.20 6.33
C ARG A 19 10.42 -3.07 6.06
N GLY A 20 10.14 -2.24 5.06
CA GLY A 20 10.92 -1.06 4.72
C GLY A 20 10.25 0.24 5.15
N THR A 21 10.50 1.29 4.36
CA THR A 21 9.93 2.63 4.55
C THR A 21 8.91 2.96 3.46
N LEU A 22 7.91 3.75 3.81
CA LEU A 22 7.00 4.42 2.90
C LEU A 22 7.63 5.73 2.41
N VAL A 23 7.59 5.93 1.11
CA VAL A 23 7.96 7.16 0.42
C VAL A 23 6.70 7.70 -0.26
N GLN A 24 6.37 8.95 0.02
CA GLN A 24 5.13 9.62 -0.42
C GLN A 24 5.44 10.76 -1.38
N ASN A 25 4.46 11.19 -2.17
CA ASN A 25 4.58 12.31 -3.11
C ASN A 25 5.77 12.17 -4.08
N GLN A 26 6.00 10.95 -4.58
CA GLN A 26 7.05 10.66 -5.57
C GLN A 26 6.52 9.79 -6.68
N ASP A 27 7.13 9.92 -7.85
CA ASP A 27 6.94 8.97 -8.96
C ASP A 27 7.36 7.56 -8.50
N PRO A 28 6.43 6.59 -8.36
CA PRO A 28 6.74 5.29 -7.77
C PRO A 28 7.68 4.45 -8.63
N ILE A 29 7.80 4.75 -9.93
CA ILE A 29 8.72 4.07 -10.83
C ILE A 29 10.10 4.73 -10.88
N ASN A 30 10.40 5.69 -9.99
CA ASN A 30 11.72 6.28 -9.89
C ASN A 30 12.37 6.01 -8.51
N PRO A 31 13.45 5.20 -8.45
CA PRO A 31 14.10 4.49 -9.54
C PRO A 31 13.22 3.37 -10.13
N ALA A 32 13.51 2.99 -11.38
CA ALA A 32 12.78 1.95 -12.11
C ALA A 32 12.61 0.70 -11.24
N PRO A 33 11.40 0.12 -11.17
CA PRO A 33 11.21 -1.12 -10.42
C PRO A 33 11.93 -2.27 -11.13
N ASP A 34 12.31 -3.29 -10.34
CA ASP A 34 12.74 -4.57 -10.88
C ASP A 34 11.51 -5.32 -11.46
N GLN A 35 11.68 -6.56 -11.90
CA GLN A 35 10.64 -7.30 -12.63
C GLN A 35 9.60 -8.03 -11.74
N ASP A 36 9.73 -7.99 -10.41
CA ASP A 36 9.01 -8.88 -9.48
C ASP A 36 8.10 -8.12 -8.49
N GLU A 37 7.77 -6.86 -8.77
CA GLU A 37 7.19 -5.95 -7.79
C GLU A 37 5.67 -6.09 -7.70
N PHE A 38 5.13 -5.80 -6.51
CA PHE A 38 3.68 -5.58 -6.39
C PHE A 38 3.37 -4.14 -6.79
N VAL A 39 2.65 -3.98 -7.90
CA VAL A 39 2.38 -2.70 -8.54
C VAL A 39 0.89 -2.44 -8.62
N MET A 40 0.47 -1.23 -8.25
CA MET A 40 -0.88 -0.72 -8.40
C MET A 40 -0.86 0.40 -9.44
N LYS A 41 -1.81 0.35 -10.37
CA LYS A 41 -1.92 1.27 -11.50
C LYS A 41 -3.28 1.93 -11.50
N ASP A 42 -3.35 3.16 -11.98
CA ASP A 42 -4.61 3.83 -12.25
C ASP A 42 -5.29 3.31 -13.53
N SER A 43 -6.46 3.87 -13.84
CA SER A 43 -7.24 3.53 -15.06
C SER A 43 -6.55 3.89 -16.38
N LEU A 44 -5.52 4.75 -16.36
CA LEU A 44 -4.71 5.10 -17.53
C LEU A 44 -3.52 4.14 -17.73
N GLY A 45 -3.23 3.32 -16.73
CA GLY A 45 -2.13 2.36 -16.71
C GLY A 45 -0.83 2.90 -16.12
N ASP A 46 -0.85 4.11 -15.55
CA ASP A 46 0.27 4.72 -14.85
C ASP A 46 0.40 4.11 -13.46
N VAL A 47 1.63 3.95 -12.98
CA VAL A 47 1.89 3.35 -11.67
C VAL A 47 1.70 4.40 -10.57
N VAL A 48 0.81 4.11 -9.62
CA VAL A 48 0.47 5.04 -8.53
C VAL A 48 0.92 4.56 -7.16
N ALA A 49 1.18 3.27 -7.02
CA ALA A 49 1.83 2.70 -5.84
C ALA A 49 2.62 1.44 -6.18
N LEU A 50 3.69 1.20 -5.43
CA LEU A 50 4.60 0.07 -5.65
C LEU A 50 5.23 -0.40 -4.33
N VAL A 51 5.29 -1.71 -4.13
CA VAL A 51 6.03 -2.35 -3.03
C VAL A 51 7.26 -3.07 -3.59
N ARG A 52 8.46 -2.58 -3.25
CA ARG A 52 9.73 -3.20 -3.64
C ARG A 52 9.99 -4.45 -2.83
N LEU A 53 10.00 -5.61 -3.47
CA LEU A 53 10.21 -6.89 -2.77
C LEU A 53 11.62 -7.05 -2.18
N GLN A 54 12.63 -6.38 -2.77
CA GLN A 54 14.02 -6.50 -2.33
C GLN A 54 14.24 -5.96 -0.91
N ASN A 55 13.70 -4.78 -0.61
CA ASN A 55 13.90 -4.10 0.69
C ASN A 55 12.60 -3.91 1.48
N GLY A 56 11.44 -4.08 0.84
CA GLY A 56 10.14 -3.88 1.46
C GLY A 56 9.73 -2.41 1.52
N ASN A 57 10.40 -1.51 0.79
CA ASN A 57 9.98 -0.13 0.70
C ASN A 57 8.72 -0.01 -0.15
N MET A 58 7.85 0.93 0.21
CA MET A 58 6.66 1.27 -0.54
C MET A 58 6.80 2.68 -1.07
N PHE A 59 6.40 2.90 -2.33
CA PHE A 59 6.40 4.20 -2.98
C PHE A 59 4.97 4.49 -3.40
N ILE A 60 4.47 5.68 -3.09
CA ILE A 60 3.15 6.14 -3.48
C ILE A 60 3.22 7.54 -4.09
N SER A 61 2.41 7.76 -5.13
CA SER A 61 2.28 9.07 -5.78
C SER A 61 1.60 10.10 -4.88
N GLY A 62 0.69 9.64 -4.02
CA GLY A 62 -0.12 10.48 -3.15
C GLY A 62 0.40 10.55 -1.71
N ASN A 63 -0.54 10.68 -0.79
CA ASN A 63 -0.30 10.82 0.65
C ASN A 63 -0.86 9.62 1.43
N LEU A 64 -0.27 9.38 2.60
CA LEU A 64 -0.76 8.43 3.60
C LEU A 64 -1.78 9.10 4.52
N PHE A 65 -2.90 8.43 4.73
CA PHE A 65 -3.96 8.82 5.66
C PHE A 65 -4.22 7.67 6.64
N GLU A 66 -3.79 7.82 7.88
CA GLU A 66 -3.92 6.81 8.93
C GLU A 66 -5.06 7.11 9.90
N SER A 67 -5.41 6.13 10.74
CA SER A 67 -6.37 6.28 11.83
C SER A 67 -7.73 6.79 11.36
N GLN A 68 -8.14 6.40 10.16
CA GLN A 68 -9.42 6.80 9.60
C GLN A 68 -10.56 6.03 10.31
N PRO A 69 -11.57 6.71 10.88
CA PRO A 69 -12.64 6.03 11.62
C PRO A 69 -13.51 5.14 10.72
N SER A 70 -13.60 5.50 9.44
CA SER A 70 -14.31 4.77 8.39
C SER A 70 -13.64 5.06 7.04
N LEU A 71 -13.58 4.08 6.16
CA LEU A 71 -13.10 4.23 4.80
C LEU A 71 -14.25 4.03 3.81
N ILE A 72 -14.40 4.96 2.88
CA ILE A 72 -15.36 4.88 1.78
C ILE A 72 -14.55 5.17 0.52
N PRO A 73 -14.04 4.12 -0.15
CA PRO A 73 -13.36 4.29 -1.43
C PRO A 73 -14.30 5.00 -2.41
N PRO A 74 -13.83 6.00 -3.17
CA PRO A 74 -14.59 6.55 -4.28
C PRO A 74 -14.98 5.46 -5.31
N ALA A 75 -15.99 5.73 -6.12
CA ALA A 75 -16.40 4.84 -7.20
C ALA A 75 -15.43 4.96 -8.40
N SER A 76 -14.18 4.55 -8.18
CA SER A 76 -13.05 4.57 -9.12
C SER A 76 -12.36 3.20 -9.16
N ASP A 77 -11.32 3.08 -10.01
CA ASP A 77 -10.49 1.88 -10.15
C ASP A 77 -9.49 1.72 -8.98
N ASP A 78 -10.01 1.70 -7.75
CA ASP A 78 -9.23 1.64 -6.52
C ASP A 78 -8.78 0.21 -6.16
N PHE A 79 -7.61 0.09 -5.51
CA PHE A 79 -7.22 -1.16 -4.86
C PHE A 79 -7.75 -1.18 -3.42
N VAL A 80 -8.74 -2.04 -3.15
CA VAL A 80 -9.47 -2.07 -1.88
C VAL A 80 -9.19 -3.35 -1.09
N ILE A 81 -8.91 -3.20 0.21
CA ILE A 81 -8.77 -4.31 1.16
C ILE A 81 -9.96 -4.30 2.11
N ILE A 82 -10.67 -5.42 2.14
CA ILE A 82 -11.86 -5.65 2.95
C ILE A 82 -11.55 -6.72 3.99
N ASN A 83 -11.96 -6.48 5.24
CA ASN A 83 -11.75 -7.42 6.33
C ASN A 83 -12.79 -8.55 6.33
N SER A 84 -12.66 -9.49 7.27
CA SER A 84 -13.56 -10.65 7.33
C SER A 84 -15.02 -10.32 7.67
N ASP A 85 -15.26 -9.12 8.22
CA ASP A 85 -16.60 -8.60 8.56
C ASP A 85 -17.24 -7.83 7.39
N GLY A 86 -16.53 -7.70 6.26
CA GLY A 86 -17.01 -6.95 5.08
C GLY A 86 -16.74 -5.44 5.13
N GLU A 87 -15.93 -4.97 6.07
CA GLU A 87 -15.56 -3.56 6.22
C GLU A 87 -14.31 -3.22 5.40
N VAL A 88 -14.30 -2.06 4.74
CA VAL A 88 -13.09 -1.52 4.11
C VAL A 88 -12.12 -1.06 5.19
N ILE A 89 -10.92 -1.63 5.21
CA ILE A 89 -9.89 -1.35 6.22
C ILE A 89 -8.65 -0.68 5.65
N SER A 90 -8.51 -0.72 4.32
CA SER A 90 -7.44 -0.05 3.60
C SER A 90 -7.82 0.11 2.13
N TYR A 91 -7.39 1.19 1.49
CA TYR A 91 -7.42 1.28 0.03
C TYR A 91 -6.34 2.22 -0.51
N ILE A 92 -6.00 2.04 -1.79
CA ILE A 92 -5.21 3.00 -2.57
C ILE A 92 -6.08 3.50 -3.72
N ASP A 93 -6.24 4.82 -3.81
CA ASP A 93 -7.02 5.46 -4.88
C ASP A 93 -6.20 5.65 -6.17
N GLU A 94 -6.87 6.09 -7.23
CA GLU A 94 -6.24 6.41 -8.52
C GLU A 94 -5.20 7.54 -8.45
N SER A 95 -5.19 8.36 -7.39
CA SER A 95 -4.15 9.38 -7.20
C SER A 95 -2.94 8.84 -6.42
N GLY A 96 -2.96 7.55 -6.04
CA GLY A 96 -1.94 6.93 -5.21
C GLY A 96 -1.99 7.37 -3.76
N ASN A 97 -3.11 7.91 -3.28
CA ASN A 97 -3.29 8.13 -1.85
C ASN A 97 -3.56 6.80 -1.16
N PHE A 98 -2.88 6.56 -0.05
CA PHE A 98 -2.99 5.33 0.72
C PHE A 98 -3.74 5.59 2.02
N TYR A 99 -4.89 4.94 2.19
CA TYR A 99 -5.74 5.11 3.35
C TYR A 99 -5.72 3.86 4.22
N LEU A 100 -5.58 4.05 5.52
CA LEU A 100 -5.61 3.01 6.54
C LEU A 100 -6.62 3.36 7.63
N ARG A 101 -7.43 2.38 8.00
CA ARG A 101 -8.25 2.48 9.21
C ARG A 101 -7.36 2.49 10.46
N GLY A 102 -6.30 1.68 10.46
CA GLY A 102 -5.29 1.63 11.52
C GLY A 102 -4.10 2.53 11.23
N SER A 103 -2.93 2.16 11.76
CA SER A 103 -1.66 2.86 11.56
C SER A 103 -0.65 2.04 10.77
N LEU A 104 0.34 2.70 10.18
CA LEU A 104 1.50 2.14 9.52
C LEU A 104 2.69 2.06 10.49
N THR A 105 3.21 0.85 10.67
CA THR A 105 4.52 0.61 11.27
C THR A 105 5.55 0.38 10.17
N GLN A 106 6.59 1.20 10.11
CA GLN A 106 7.71 1.06 9.17
C GLN A 106 8.90 0.35 9.81
N ASN A 107 9.77 -0.26 9.00
CA ASN A 107 10.89 -1.07 9.48
C ASN A 107 10.46 -2.18 10.44
N GLY A 108 9.25 -2.71 10.24
CA GLY A 108 8.65 -3.75 11.08
C GLY A 108 8.94 -5.16 10.59
N ASN A 109 8.35 -6.15 11.27
CA ASN A 109 8.37 -7.54 10.86
C ASN A 109 6.95 -7.98 10.47
N PRO A 110 6.59 -7.89 9.18
CA PRO A 110 5.23 -8.16 8.69
C PRO A 110 4.87 -9.65 8.63
#